data_AF-A0A9W3NV92-F1
#
_entry.id   AF-A0A9W3NV92-F1
#
_cell.length_a   1.000
_cell.length_b   1.000
_cell.length_c   1.000
_cell.angle_alpha   90.00
_cell.angle_beta   90.00
_cell.angle_gamma   90.00
#
_symmetry.space_group_name_H-M   'P 1'
#
loop_
_entity.id
_entity.type
_entity.pdbx_description
1 polymer ?
#
loop_
_entity_poly.entity_id
_entity_poly.type
_entity_poly.pdbx_seq_one_letter_code
_entity_poly.pdbx_strand_id
1 'polypeptide(L)' 'MKYSARSKRLSGINVYMTNTPTDIVPMGQVHDWYSLRWQIEILFKTWKSLWILFTLCYTESINIKGRN' A
#
# COMPACT_ATOMS: atom_id res chain seq x y z
N MET A 1 18.13 1.81 15.44
CA MET A 1 17.45 3.13 15.46
C MET A 1 16.55 3.21 16.69
N LYS A 2 16.86 4.08 17.67
CA LYS A 2 16.02 4.28 18.86
C LYS A 2 14.90 5.26 18.53
N TYR A 3 13.66 4.78 18.41
CA TYR A 3 12.50 5.65 18.23
C TYR A 3 12.24 6.45 19.51
N SER A 4 12.28 7.79 19.43
CA SER A 4 11.95 8.65 20.57
C SER A 4 10.47 8.49 20.96
N ALA A 5 10.16 8.60 22.26
CA ALA A 5 8.78 8.53 22.75
C ALA A 5 7.87 9.58 22.10
N ARG A 6 8.43 10.74 21.71
CA ARG A 6 7.72 11.81 20.99
C ARG A 6 7.32 11.40 19.57
N SER A 7 8.24 10.76 18.84
CA SER A 7 8.00 10.28 17.48
C SER A 7 6.95 9.16 17.44
N LYS A 8 6.93 8.28 18.44
CA LYS A 8 5.88 7.25 18.60
C LYS A 8 4.49 7.83 18.87
N ARG A 9 4.41 8.95 19.61
CA ARG A 9 3.12 9.63 19.85
C ARG A 9 2.59 10.32 18.59
N LEU A 10 3.48 10.81 17.73
CA LEU A 10 3.10 11.51 16.49
C LEU A 10 2.75 10.55 15.35
N SER A 11 3.21 9.29 15.37
CA SER A 11 2.89 8.31 14.32
C SER A 11 1.45 7.82 14.31
N GLY A 12 0.65 8.14 15.33
CA GLY A 12 -0.78 7.82 15.40
C GLY A 12 -1.70 8.90 14.83
N ILE A 13 -1.15 10.03 14.36
CA ILE A 13 -1.94 11.15 13.83
C ILE A 13 -2.02 11.02 12.32
N ASN A 14 -3.25 10.91 11.80
CA ASN A 14 -3.49 10.94 10.36
C ASN A 14 -4.04 12.30 9.95
N VAL A 15 -3.31 13.02 9.09
CA VAL A 15 -3.68 14.36 8.62
C VAL A 15 -4.16 14.23 7.18
N TYR A 16 -5.39 14.66 6.93
CA TYR A 16 -5.98 14.71 5.59
C TYR A 16 -5.89 16.15 5.06
N MET A 17 -5.42 16.31 3.83
CA MET A 17 -5.34 17.61 3.15
C MET A 17 -6.30 17.57 1.96
N THR A 18 -7.37 18.38 2.00
CA THR A 18 -8.38 18.47 0.95
C THR A 18 -8.46 19.90 0.40
N ASN A 19 -8.67 20.04 -0.92
CA ASN A 19 -8.84 21.35 -1.58
C ASN A 19 -10.23 21.99 -1.33
N THR A 20 -11.08 21.33 -0.54
CA THR A 20 -12.48 21.69 -0.30
C THR A 20 -12.67 21.98 1.19
N PRO A 21 -13.44 23.02 1.57
CA PRO A 21 -13.69 23.36 2.97
C PRO A 21 -14.44 22.24 3.69
N THR A 22 -14.20 22.12 5.00
CA THR A 22 -14.75 21.07 5.89
C THR A 22 -16.28 21.08 5.98
N ASP A 23 -16.91 22.18 5.54
CA ASP A 23 -18.36 22.39 5.50
C ASP A 23 -19.07 21.55 4.42
N ILE A 24 -18.36 21.23 3.33
CA ILE A 24 -18.96 20.54 2.16
C ILE A 24 -18.81 19.03 2.28
N VAL A 25 -17.75 18.55 2.93
CA VAL A 25 -17.47 17.12 3.05
C VAL A 25 -17.21 16.77 4.52
N PRO A 26 -18.14 16.06 5.19
CA PRO A 26 -17.91 15.60 6.55
C PRO A 26 -16.71 14.67 6.60
N MET A 27 -15.90 14.79 7.65
CA MET A 27 -14.62 14.08 7.81
C MET A 27 -14.74 12.54 7.67
N GLY A 28 -15.92 11.98 7.95
CA GLY A 28 -16.22 10.56 7.73
C GLY A 28 -16.16 10.14 6.26
N GLN A 29 -16.64 10.96 5.32
CA GLN A 29 -16.58 10.61 3.90
C GLN A 29 -15.16 10.67 3.36
N VAL A 30 -14.37 11.68 3.76
CA VAL A 30 -12.95 11.80 3.35
C VAL A 30 -12.16 10.53 3.74
N HIS A 31 -12.46 9.96 4.90
CA HIS A 31 -11.85 8.70 5.35
C HIS A 31 -12.18 7.53 4.43
N ASP A 32 -13.43 7.39 4.01
CA ASP A 32 -13.87 6.31 3.11
C ASP A 32 -13.21 6.45 1.73
N TRP A 33 -13.15 7.66 1.18
CA TRP A 33 -12.49 7.93 -0.11
C TRP A 33 -10.99 7.61 -0.07
N TYR A 34 -10.28 8.04 0.99
CA TYR A 34 -8.86 7.76 1.15
C TYR A 34 -8.59 6.27 1.42
N SER A 35 -9.48 5.60 2.14
CA SER A 35 -9.41 4.14 2.37
C SER A 35 -9.56 3.37 1.06
N LEU A 36 -10.49 3.78 0.20
CA LEU A 36 -10.69 3.14 -1.12
C LEU A 36 -9.46 3.28 -2.02
N ARG A 37 -8.86 4.48 -2.06
CA ARG A 37 -7.59 4.69 -2.78
C ARG A 37 -6.50 3.73 -2.30
N TRP A 38 -6.39 3.55 -0.98
CA TRP A 38 -5.39 2.67 -0.39
C TRP A 38 -5.64 1.19 -0.71
N GLN A 39 -6.89 0.74 -0.71
CA GLN A 39 -7.25 -0.63 -1.10
C GLN A 39 -6.84 -0.95 -2.54
N ILE A 40 -7.11 -0.03 -3.47
CA ILE A 40 -6.75 -0.17 -4.87
C ILE A 40 -5.22 -0.20 -5.03
N GLU A 41 -4.49 0.63 -4.29
CA GLU A 41 -3.03 0.64 -4.30
C GLU A 41 -2.44 -0.68 -3.80
N ILE A 42 -2.99 -1.27 -2.72
CA ILE A 42 -2.58 -2.60 -2.25
C ILE A 42 -2.86 -3.67 -3.30
N LEU A 43 -4.03 -3.64 -3.92
CA LEU A 43 -4.40 -4.62 -4.93
C LEU A 43 -3.38 -4.62 -6.07
N PHE A 44 -3.03 -3.43 -6.59
CA PHE A 44 -2.02 -3.29 -7.64
C PHE A 44 -0.61 -3.67 -7.17
N LYS A 45 -0.25 -3.39 -5.92
CA LYS A 45 1.06 -3.74 -5.35
C LYS A 45 1.23 -5.25 -5.21
N THR A 46 0.20 -5.94 -4.73
CA THR A 46 0.16 -7.39 -4.65
C THR A 46 0.14 -8.02 -6.04
N TRP A 47 -0.68 -7.49 -6.96
CA TRP A 47 -0.76 -7.97 -8.34
C TRP A 47 0.62 -7.94 -9.02
N LYS A 48 1.33 -6.80 -9.00
CA LYS A 48 2.68 -6.73 -9.57
C LYS A 48 3.65 -7.71 -8.91
N SER A 49 3.57 -7.87 -7.59
CA SER A 49 4.41 -8.83 -6.86
C SER A 49 4.13 -10.28 -7.27
N LEU A 50 2.86 -10.64 -7.48
CA LEU A 50 2.47 -11.97 -7.94
C LEU A 50 2.98 -12.25 -9.36
N TRP A 51 2.95 -11.26 -10.24
CA TRP A 51 3.50 -11.40 -11.60
C TRP A 51 5.02 -11.64 -11.59
N ILE A 52 5.73 -10.94 -10.72
CA ILE A 52 7.18 -11.11 -10.56
C ILE A 52 7.48 -12.49 -9.98
N LEU A 53 6.77 -12.91 -8.93
CA LEU A 53 6.93 -14.22 -8.32
C LEU A 53 6.66 -15.36 -9.32
N PHE A 54 5.56 -15.25 -10.09
CA PHE A 54 5.21 -16.24 -11.11
C PHE A 54 6.29 -16.33 -12.21
N THR A 55 6.81 -15.18 -12.67
CA THR A 55 7.90 -15.14 -13.65
C THR A 55 9.19 -15.75 -13.12
N LEU A 56 9.56 -15.46 -11.86
CA LEU A 56 10.74 -16.03 -11.20
C LEU A 56 10.61 -17.55 -11.02
N CYS A 57 9.46 -18.03 -10.56
CA CYS A 57 9.21 -19.46 -10.39
C CYS A 57 9.18 -20.21 -11.73
N TYR A 58 8.64 -19.59 -12.79
CA TYR A 58 8.66 -20.17 -14.13
C TYR A 58 10.07 -20.27 -14.71
N THR A 59 10.90 -19.23 -14.59
CA THR A 59 12.29 -19.29 -15.08
C THR A 59 13.14 -20.30 -14.30
N GLU A 60 12.95 -20.43 -12.99
CA GLU A 60 13.59 -21.49 -12.20
C GLU A 60 13.13 -22.89 -12.64
N SER A 61 11.83 -23.08 -12.90
CA SER A 61 11.27 -24.34 -13.37
C SER A 61 11.80 -24.74 -14.76
N ILE A 62 11.98 -23.79 -15.67
CA ILE A 62 12.58 -24.01 -17.00
C ILE A 62 14.09 -24.31 -16.89
N ASN A 63 14.81 -23.58 -16.02
CA ASN A 63 16.25 -23.79 -15.83
C ASN A 63 16.57 -25.17 -15.23
N ILE A 64 15.73 -25.68 -14.32
CA ILE A 64 15.87 -27.02 -13.76
C ILE A 64 15.59 -28.10 -14.82
N LYS A 65 14.64 -27.87 -15.74
CA LYS A 65 14.29 -28.83 -16.80
C LYS A 65 15.29 -28.86 -17.96
N GLY A 66 16.03 -27.78 -18.20
CA GLY A 66 17.13 -27.72 -19.17
C GLY A 66 18.49 -28.20 -18.65
N ARG A 67 18.58 -28.65 -17.39
CA ARG A 67 19.80 -29.18 -16.75
C ARG A 67 19.82 -30.72 -16.66
N ASN A 68 18.83 -31.40 -17.26
CA ASN A 68 18.78 -32.86 -17.42
C ASN A 68 18.85 -33.24 -18.89
#